data_AF-A0A0R3LTJ0-F1
#
_entry.id   AF-A0A0R3LTJ0-F1
#
_cell.length_a   1.000
_cell.length_b   1.000
_cell.length_c   1.000
_cell.angle_alpha   90.00
_cell.angle_beta   90.00
_cell.angle_gamma   90.00
#
_symmetry.space_group_name_H-M   'P 1'
#
loop_
_entity.id
_entity.type
_entity.pdbx_description
1 polymer ?
#
loop_
_entity_poly.entity_id
_entity_poly.type
_entity_poly.pdbx_seq_one_letter_code
_entity_poly.pdbx_strand_id
1 'polypeptide(L)'
;MSPIEVIVSWLEAQDLDLQLDVASFASFLIFEDGDVSSLSMPEQLEALRQWLNEPELESHAAATRALTFRISMDYFVESRITGFGWKQTEAELRKTLEEAKRVGKFSAARKAQRMLELLPTRQERWHEVARSWNELASTRLTLKALTDWSDKPPGMGVI
;
A
#
# COMPACT_ATOMS: atom_id res chain seq x y z
N MET A 1 15.28 -3.02 14.76
CA MET A 1 14.05 -2.46 14.18
C MET A 1 12.86 -3.31 14.57
N SER A 2 11.75 -2.67 14.93
CA SER A 2 10.43 -3.30 15.01
C SER A 2 9.92 -3.67 13.61
N PRO A 3 8.96 -4.62 13.49
CA PRO A 3 8.33 -4.94 12.21
C PRO A 3 7.74 -3.70 11.49
N ILE A 4 7.20 -2.76 12.26
CA ILE A 4 6.67 -1.50 11.76
C ILE A 4 7.76 -0.61 11.19
N GLU A 5 8.88 -0.42 11.91
CA GLU A 5 10.01 0.38 11.42
C GLU A 5 10.57 -0.18 10.10
N VAL A 6 10.59 -1.51 9.95
CA VAL A 6 10.98 -2.17 8.71
C VAL A 6 10.03 -1.83 7.56
N ILE A 7 8.72 -1.86 7.81
CA ILE A 7 7.70 -1.49 6.81
C ILE A 7 7.79 -0.02 6.42
N VAL A 8 7.91 0.88 7.41
CA VAL A 8 8.03 2.32 7.19
C VAL A 8 9.29 2.63 6.36
N SER A 9 10.42 2.06 6.74
CA SER A 9 11.69 2.25 6.01
C SER A 9 11.58 1.76 4.57
N TRP A 10 10.90 0.62 4.34
CA TRP A 10 10.68 0.12 2.99
C TRP A 10 9.76 1.02 2.16
N LEU A 11 8.68 1.53 2.76
CA LEU A 11 7.74 2.44 2.10
C LEU A 11 8.44 3.75 1.72
N GLU A 12 9.19 4.35 2.64
CA GLU A 12 9.90 5.62 2.42
C GLU A 12 11.01 5.52 1.37
N ALA A 13 11.57 4.33 1.15
CA ALA A 13 12.56 4.08 0.11
C ALA A 13 11.97 4.07 -1.32
N GLN A 14 10.64 3.97 -1.47
CA GLN A 14 9.99 4.01 -2.78
C GLN A 14 9.86 5.45 -3.30
N ASP A 15 9.74 5.61 -4.62
CA ASP A 15 9.36 6.92 -5.17
C ASP A 15 7.94 7.33 -4.75
N LEU A 16 7.64 8.62 -4.80
CA LEU A 16 6.37 9.15 -4.29
C LEU A 16 5.15 8.55 -5.01
N ASP A 17 5.23 8.30 -6.32
CA ASP A 17 4.09 7.74 -7.06
C ASP A 17 3.78 6.32 -6.58
N LEU A 18 4.83 5.55 -6.25
CA LEU A 18 4.70 4.20 -5.69
C LEU A 18 4.23 4.22 -4.24
N GLN A 19 4.70 5.18 -3.42
CA GLN A 19 4.19 5.36 -2.07
C GLN A 19 2.69 5.63 -2.07
N LEU A 20 2.21 6.48 -2.99
CA LEU A 20 0.79 6.79 -3.15
C LEU A 20 0.00 5.56 -3.60
N ASP A 21 0.51 4.78 -4.55
CA ASP A 21 -0.14 3.53 -4.97
C ASP A 21 -0.25 2.53 -3.81
N VAL A 22 0.85 2.30 -3.08
CA VAL A 22 0.87 1.43 -1.89
C VAL A 22 -0.14 1.92 -0.86
N ALA A 23 -0.18 3.22 -0.59
CA ALA A 23 -1.11 3.81 0.36
C ALA A 23 -2.57 3.60 -0.05
N SER A 24 -2.91 3.84 -1.32
CA SER A 24 -4.27 3.62 -1.82
C SER A 24 -4.70 2.16 -1.69
N PHE A 25 -3.81 1.22 -1.95
CA PHE A 25 -4.10 -0.20 -1.81
C PHE A 25 -4.22 -0.65 -0.35
N ALA A 26 -3.20 -0.36 0.46
CA ALA A 26 -3.17 -0.74 1.86
C ALA A 26 -4.36 -0.13 2.61
N SER A 27 -4.66 1.14 2.35
CA SER A 27 -5.77 1.85 2.99
C SER A 27 -7.13 1.21 2.75
N PHE A 28 -7.38 0.66 1.55
CA PHE A 28 -8.64 0.00 1.22
C PHE A 28 -8.92 -1.25 2.08
N LEU A 29 -7.87 -1.98 2.48
CA LEU A 29 -8.01 -3.19 3.30
C LEU A 29 -7.79 -2.94 4.80
N ILE A 30 -7.02 -1.92 5.15
CA ILE A 30 -6.68 -1.59 6.53
C ILE A 30 -7.78 -0.74 7.18
N PHE A 31 -8.35 0.20 6.43
CA PHE A 31 -9.39 1.10 6.93
C PHE A 31 -10.71 0.71 6.28
N GLU A 32 -11.69 0.30 7.10
CA GLU A 32 -13.03 -0.08 6.61
C GLU A 32 -13.63 1.01 5.70
N ASP A 33 -14.44 0.59 4.73
CA ASP A 33 -14.82 1.24 3.45
C ASP A 33 -15.47 2.64 3.53
N GLY A 34 -15.61 3.23 4.72
CA GLY A 34 -16.34 4.48 4.96
C GLY A 34 -15.51 5.76 4.95
N ASP A 35 -14.40 5.80 5.70
CA ASP A 35 -13.71 7.08 5.96
C ASP A 35 -12.60 7.37 4.93
N VAL A 36 -11.92 6.32 4.45
CA VAL A 36 -10.68 6.48 3.66
C VAL A 36 -10.92 6.45 2.14
N SER A 37 -12.05 5.92 1.68
CA SER A 37 -12.46 5.95 0.27
C SER A 37 -12.75 7.36 -0.23
N SER A 38 -13.05 8.30 0.68
CA SER A 38 -13.27 9.72 0.39
C SER A 38 -11.99 10.56 0.31
N LEU A 39 -10.87 10.04 0.85
CA LEU A 39 -9.59 10.74 0.92
C LEU A 39 -8.88 10.76 -0.43
N SER A 40 -8.17 11.85 -0.70
CA SER A 40 -7.21 11.93 -1.79
C SER A 40 -5.99 11.01 -1.51
N MET A 41 -5.27 10.58 -2.55
CA MET A 41 -4.11 9.69 -2.37
C MET A 41 -3.05 10.22 -1.39
N PRO A 42 -2.72 11.55 -1.36
CA PRO A 42 -1.82 12.08 -0.34
C PRO A 42 -2.37 11.95 1.08
N GLU A 43 -3.67 12.15 1.28
CA GLU A 43 -4.32 11.97 2.58
C GLU A 43 -4.34 10.50 2.99
N GLN A 44 -4.51 9.57 2.04
CA GLN A 44 -4.38 8.13 2.29
C GLN A 44 -2.95 7.74 2.71
N LEU A 45 -1.92 8.33 2.07
CA LEU A 45 -0.53 8.10 2.45
C LEU A 45 -0.23 8.64 3.85
N GLU A 46 -0.75 9.82 4.18
CA GLU A 46 -0.60 10.38 5.53
C GLU A 46 -1.33 9.53 6.57
N ALA A 47 -2.57 9.10 6.30
CA ALA A 47 -3.32 8.21 7.19
C ALA A 47 -2.58 6.88 7.41
N LEU A 48 -2.02 6.28 6.35
CA LEU A 48 -1.21 5.07 6.47
C LEU A 48 0.03 5.31 7.33
N ARG A 49 0.73 6.43 7.13
CA ARG A 49 1.93 6.78 7.93
C ARG A 49 1.59 6.98 9.40
N GLN A 50 0.48 7.64 9.71
CA GLN A 50 0.00 7.82 11.08
C GLN A 50 -0.37 6.49 11.72
N TRP A 51 -1.06 5.63 10.97
CA TRP A 51 -1.42 4.29 11.44
C TRP A 51 -0.20 3.39 11.66
N LEU A 52 0.86 3.52 10.84
CA LEU A 52 2.11 2.80 11.07
C LEU A 52 2.87 3.38 12.28
N ASN A 53 2.93 4.70 12.43
CA ASN A 53 3.78 5.37 13.44
C ASN A 53 3.01 5.84 14.68
N GLU A 54 1.91 5.20 15.04
CA GLU A 54 1.16 5.58 16.25
C GLU A 54 2.05 5.44 17.49
N PRO A 55 2.13 6.49 18.34
CA PRO A 55 2.96 6.47 19.54
C PRO A 55 2.52 5.38 20.52
N GLU A 56 3.47 4.87 21.30
CA GLU A 56 3.21 3.95 22.42
C GLU A 56 2.54 2.63 22.01
N LEU A 57 2.72 2.20 20.75
CA LEU A 57 2.15 0.96 20.28
C LEU A 57 2.79 -0.27 20.98
N GLU A 58 1.98 -1.01 21.72
CA GLU A 58 2.39 -2.25 22.38
C GLU A 58 2.91 -3.30 21.39
N SER A 59 3.82 -4.18 21.83
CA SER A 59 4.48 -5.16 20.96
C SER A 59 3.49 -6.13 20.27
N HIS A 60 2.42 -6.53 20.94
CA HIS A 60 1.39 -7.34 20.30
C HIS A 60 0.62 -6.55 19.21
N ALA A 61 0.33 -5.27 19.47
CA ALA A 61 -0.39 -4.41 18.54
C ALA A 61 0.44 -4.12 17.28
N ALA A 62 1.74 -3.86 17.41
CA ALA A 62 2.59 -3.61 16.23
C ALA A 62 2.86 -4.87 15.41
N ALA A 63 2.95 -6.06 16.05
CA ALA A 63 2.97 -7.33 15.32
C ALA A 63 1.69 -7.52 14.50
N THR A 64 0.53 -7.22 15.12
CA THR A 64 -0.77 -7.33 14.46
C THR A 64 -0.89 -6.37 13.28
N ARG A 65 -0.49 -5.10 13.44
CA ARG A 65 -0.47 -4.13 12.33
C ARG A 65 0.47 -4.54 11.21
N ALA A 66 1.67 -4.99 11.53
CA ALA A 66 2.61 -5.48 10.54
C ALA A 66 2.06 -6.69 9.78
N LEU A 67 1.34 -7.60 10.46
CA LEU A 67 0.66 -8.72 9.82
C LEU A 67 -0.47 -8.25 8.90
N THR A 68 -1.33 -7.32 9.35
CA THR A 68 -2.41 -6.76 8.53
C THR A 68 -1.84 -6.10 7.27
N PHE A 69 -0.85 -5.23 7.43
CA PHE A 69 -0.18 -4.58 6.30
C PHE A 69 0.41 -5.61 5.33
N ARG A 70 1.06 -6.65 5.88
CA ARG A 70 1.64 -7.73 5.08
C ARG A 70 0.57 -8.44 4.25
N ILE A 71 -0.54 -8.84 4.85
CA ILE A 71 -1.63 -9.53 4.14
C ILE A 71 -2.18 -8.65 3.02
N SER A 72 -2.40 -7.37 3.29
CA SER A 72 -2.84 -6.41 2.28
C SER A 72 -1.86 -6.35 1.12
N MET A 73 -0.57 -6.16 1.40
CA MET A 73 0.46 -6.04 0.38
C MET A 73 0.67 -7.34 -0.41
N ASP A 74 0.65 -8.50 0.23
CA ASP A 74 0.79 -9.80 -0.43
C ASP A 74 -0.34 -9.99 -1.46
N TYR A 75 -1.60 -9.67 -1.08
CA TYR A 75 -2.74 -9.70 -2.00
C TYR A 75 -2.54 -8.80 -3.23
N PHE A 76 -2.12 -7.55 -3.01
CA PHE A 76 -1.95 -6.60 -4.12
C PHE A 76 -0.77 -6.96 -5.01
N VAL A 77 0.38 -7.32 -4.44
CA VAL A 77 1.56 -7.74 -5.19
C VAL A 77 1.24 -8.95 -6.07
N GLU A 78 0.52 -9.95 -5.54
CA GLU A 78 0.08 -11.10 -6.34
C GLU A 78 -0.81 -10.67 -7.52
N SER A 79 -1.80 -9.81 -7.27
CA SER A 79 -2.69 -9.30 -8.33
C SER A 79 -1.92 -8.53 -9.42
N ARG A 80 -0.87 -7.80 -9.06
CA ARG A 80 -0.06 -6.97 -9.95
C ARG A 80 0.91 -7.82 -10.75
N ILE A 81 1.57 -8.80 -10.13
CA ILE A 81 2.48 -9.74 -10.81
C ILE A 81 1.71 -10.60 -11.82
N THR A 82 0.54 -11.11 -11.46
CA THR A 82 -0.29 -11.96 -12.36
C THR A 82 -0.93 -11.17 -13.50
N GLY A 83 -0.85 -9.84 -13.49
CA GLY A 83 -1.44 -8.96 -14.49
C GLY A 83 -2.95 -8.75 -14.32
N PHE A 84 -3.60 -9.46 -13.40
CA PHE A 84 -5.04 -9.34 -13.17
C PHE A 84 -5.42 -7.95 -12.66
N GLY A 85 -4.70 -7.44 -11.66
CA GLY A 85 -4.93 -6.10 -11.10
C GLY A 85 -4.70 -4.99 -12.14
N TRP A 86 -3.76 -5.18 -13.07
CA TRP A 86 -3.53 -4.21 -14.16
C TRP A 86 -4.70 -4.13 -15.13
N LYS A 87 -5.26 -5.28 -15.52
CA LYS A 87 -6.45 -5.33 -16.40
C LYS A 87 -7.65 -4.67 -15.74
N GLN A 88 -7.87 -4.89 -14.44
CA GLN A 88 -8.94 -4.22 -13.70
C GLN A 88 -8.75 -2.70 -13.66
N THR A 89 -7.55 -2.23 -13.31
CA THR A 89 -7.22 -0.80 -13.31
C THR A 89 -7.42 -0.17 -14.69
N GLU A 90 -6.98 -0.83 -15.76
CA GLU A 90 -7.18 -0.34 -17.12
C GLU A 90 -8.68 -0.22 -17.47
N ALA A 91 -9.48 -1.25 -17.14
CA ALA A 91 -10.92 -1.26 -17.40
C ALA A 91 -11.65 -0.13 -16.64
N GLU A 92 -11.29 0.10 -15.37
CA GLU A 92 -11.86 1.17 -14.55
C GLU A 92 -11.47 2.57 -15.06
N LEU A 93 -10.22 2.76 -15.49
CA LEU A 93 -9.77 4.01 -16.08
C LEU A 93 -10.47 4.30 -17.41
N ARG A 94 -10.64 3.28 -18.27
CA ARG A 94 -11.42 3.40 -19.52
C ARG A 94 -12.88 3.76 -19.23
N LYS A 95 -13.50 3.11 -18.25
CA LYS A 95 -14.87 3.44 -17.82
C LYS A 95 -14.97 4.88 -17.31
N THR A 96 -14.04 5.30 -16.46
CA THR A 96 -13.98 6.67 -15.92
C THR A 96 -13.79 7.70 -17.03
N LEU A 97 -12.94 7.41 -18.01
CA LEU A 97 -12.70 8.27 -19.17
C LEU A 97 -13.98 8.48 -19.99
N GLU A 98 -14.67 7.40 -20.35
CA GLU A 98 -15.88 7.47 -21.16
C GLU A 98 -17.03 8.17 -20.41
N GLU A 99 -17.18 7.89 -19.11
CA GLU A 99 -18.16 8.59 -18.27
C GLU A 99 -17.86 10.09 -18.21
N ALA A 100 -16.60 10.46 -17.93
CA ALA A 100 -16.20 11.86 -17.83
C ALA A 100 -16.40 12.63 -19.14
N LYS A 101 -16.15 12.00 -20.30
CA LYS A 101 -16.47 12.56 -21.62
C LYS A 101 -17.97 12.78 -21.78
N ARG A 102 -18.78 11.77 -21.42
CA ARG A 102 -20.25 11.82 -21.54
C ARG A 102 -20.87 12.97 -20.73
N VAL A 103 -20.38 13.21 -19.51
CA VAL A 103 -20.91 14.27 -18.62
C VAL A 103 -20.18 15.62 -18.76
N GLY A 104 -19.29 15.77 -19.75
CA GLY A 104 -18.57 17.03 -20.00
C GLY A 104 -17.51 17.39 -18.95
N LYS A 105 -17.06 16.44 -18.12
CA LYS A 105 -15.99 16.65 -17.12
C LYS A 105 -14.61 16.49 -17.76
N PHE A 106 -14.23 17.45 -18.61
CA PHE A 106 -12.99 17.38 -19.39
C PHE A 106 -11.70 17.27 -18.56
N SER A 107 -11.65 17.85 -17.37
CA SER A 107 -10.50 17.71 -16.45
C SER A 107 -10.34 16.26 -15.97
N ALA A 108 -11.43 15.62 -15.56
CA ALA A 108 -11.44 14.22 -15.16
C ALA A 108 -11.11 13.28 -16.33
N ALA A 109 -11.65 13.56 -17.53
CA ALA A 109 -11.32 12.82 -18.73
C ALA A 109 -9.82 12.91 -19.07
N ARG A 110 -9.23 14.12 -19.03
CA ARG A 110 -7.78 14.29 -19.24
C ARG A 110 -6.95 13.56 -18.19
N LYS A 111 -7.38 13.55 -16.92
CA LYS A 111 -6.71 12.80 -15.86
C LYS A 111 -6.74 11.30 -16.13
N ALA A 112 -7.90 10.72 -16.44
CA ALA A 112 -8.04 9.30 -16.75
C ALA A 112 -7.23 8.89 -18.00
N GLN A 113 -7.24 9.73 -19.04
CA GLN A 113 -6.42 9.51 -20.25
C GLN A 113 -4.93 9.49 -19.93
N ARG A 114 -4.42 10.46 -19.16
CA ARG A 114 -3.01 10.47 -18.74
C ARG A 114 -2.64 9.23 -17.90
N MET A 115 -3.53 8.79 -17.01
CA MET A 115 -3.30 7.58 -16.22
C MET A 115 -3.22 6.32 -17.09
N LEU A 116 -4.04 6.22 -18.16
CA LEU A 116 -3.95 5.13 -19.13
C LEU A 116 -2.62 5.15 -19.90
N GLU A 117 -2.16 6.33 -20.32
CA GLU A 117 -0.89 6.50 -21.03
C GLU A 117 0.32 6.10 -20.16
N LEU A 118 0.26 6.36 -18.86
CA LEU A 118 1.33 6.02 -17.90
C LEU A 118 1.26 4.57 -17.39
N LEU A 119 0.20 3.83 -17.70
CA LEU A 119 -0.05 2.50 -17.14
C LEU A 119 1.08 1.49 -17.44
N PRO A 120 1.65 1.41 -18.66
CA PRO A 120 2.75 0.48 -18.95
C PRO A 120 3.98 0.75 -18.08
N THR A 121 4.39 2.02 -17.96
CA THR A 121 5.54 2.40 -17.13
C THR A 121 5.28 2.13 -15.65
N ARG A 122 4.05 2.37 -15.16
CA ARG A 122 3.66 2.02 -13.79
C ARG A 122 3.73 0.51 -13.54
N GLN A 123 3.32 -0.30 -14.52
CA GLN A 123 3.41 -1.76 -14.44
C GLN A 123 4.87 -2.23 -14.34
N GLU A 124 5.77 -1.66 -15.13
CA GLU A 124 7.20 -1.99 -15.08
C GLU A 124 7.80 -1.68 -13.70
N ARG A 125 7.54 -0.49 -13.15
CA ARG A 125 8.04 -0.08 -11.82
C ARG A 125 7.53 -0.98 -10.70
N TRP A 126 6.29 -1.45 -10.80
CA TRP A 126 5.72 -2.34 -9.79
C TRP A 126 6.42 -3.70 -9.69
N HIS A 127 7.14 -4.15 -10.71
CA HIS A 127 7.94 -5.38 -10.59
C HIS A 127 9.09 -5.21 -9.58
N GLU A 128 9.66 -4.01 -9.47
CA GLU A 128 10.72 -3.72 -8.51
C GLU A 128 10.17 -3.62 -7.07
N VAL A 129 9.00 -2.99 -6.92
CA VAL A 129 8.28 -2.95 -5.64
C VAL A 129 7.91 -4.35 -5.18
N ALA A 130 7.35 -5.17 -6.07
CA ALA A 130 7.02 -6.55 -5.79
C ALA A 130 8.25 -7.37 -5.35
N ARG A 131 9.38 -7.18 -6.03
CA ARG A 131 10.64 -7.87 -5.67
C ARG A 131 11.13 -7.45 -4.28
N SER A 132 11.23 -6.14 -4.04
CA SER A 132 11.71 -5.61 -2.76
C SER A 132 10.78 -5.97 -1.60
N TRP A 133 9.47 -5.94 -1.83
CA TRP A 133 8.46 -6.40 -0.87
C TRP A 133 8.63 -7.88 -0.54
N ASN A 134 8.74 -8.75 -1.55
CA ASN A 134 8.88 -10.18 -1.33
C ASN A 134 10.16 -10.53 -0.56
N GLU A 135 11.27 -9.83 -0.84
CA GLU A 135 12.51 -9.96 -0.08
C GLU A 135 12.32 -9.54 1.38
N LEU A 136 11.71 -8.37 1.62
CA LEU A 136 11.40 -7.87 2.96
C LEU A 136 10.51 -8.84 3.73
N ALA A 137 9.42 -9.29 3.11
CA ALA A 137 8.40 -10.13 3.74
C ALA A 137 8.93 -11.52 4.09
N SER A 138 9.74 -12.11 3.21
CA SER A 138 10.33 -13.44 3.40
C SER A 138 11.49 -13.45 4.41
N THR A 139 12.12 -12.30 4.68
CA THR A 139 13.28 -12.22 5.59
C THR A 139 12.96 -11.57 6.94
N ARG A 140 12.11 -10.55 6.97
CA ARG A 140 11.86 -9.71 8.16
C ARG A 140 10.44 -9.79 8.69
N LEU A 141 9.45 -10.09 7.86
CA LEU A 141 8.04 -10.12 8.26
C LEU A 141 7.45 -11.53 8.24
N THR A 142 8.28 -12.57 8.40
CA THR A 142 7.81 -13.96 8.49
C THR A 142 6.86 -14.14 9.69
N LEU A 143 5.97 -15.14 9.62
CA LEU A 143 5.05 -15.41 10.73
C LEU A 143 5.82 -15.63 12.03
N LYS A 144 6.91 -16.41 11.98
CA LYS A 144 7.81 -16.61 13.11
C LYS A 144 8.38 -15.30 13.64
N ALA A 145 8.92 -14.44 12.77
CA ALA A 145 9.51 -13.16 13.19
C ALA A 145 8.47 -12.24 13.86
N LEU A 146 7.22 -12.26 13.38
CA LEU A 146 6.12 -11.49 13.98
C LEU A 146 5.70 -12.06 15.35
N THR A 147 5.62 -13.39 15.49
CA THR A 147 5.34 -14.05 16.78
C THR A 147 6.46 -13.84 17.80
N ASP A 148 7.71 -14.02 17.40
CA ASP A 148 8.87 -13.77 18.27
C ASP A 148 8.90 -12.30 18.76
N TRP A 149 8.31 -11.38 17.99
CA TRP A 149 8.17 -9.98 18.38
C TRP A 149 6.94 -9.70 19.26
N SER A 150 5.80 -10.35 18.99
CA SER A 150 4.60 -10.21 19.83
C SER A 150 4.80 -10.70 21.25
N ASP A 151 5.66 -11.70 21.43
CA ASP A 151 5.93 -12.34 22.73
C ASP A 151 6.98 -11.58 23.55
N LYS A 152 7.47 -10.44 23.06
CA LYS A 152 8.41 -9.60 23.81
C LYS A 152 7.69 -8.94 25.00
N PRO A 153 8.25 -9.03 26.22
CA PRO A 153 7.70 -8.33 27.36
C PRO A 153 7.75 -6.81 27.13
N PRO A 154 6.75 -6.05 27.61
CA PRO A 154 6.74 -4.60 27.50
C PRO A 154 7.98 -4.01 28.18
N GLY A 155 8.70 -3.13 27.48
CA GLY A 155 9.89 -2.43 28.00
C GLY A 155 11.26 -2.89 27.50
N MET A 156 11.37 -3.84 26.56
CA MET A 156 12.65 -4.16 25.88
C MET A 156 12.71 -3.59 24.45
N GLY A 157 12.50 -2.29 24.31
CA GLY A 157 12.78 -1.54 23.10
C GLY A 157 13.50 -0.25 23.45
N VAL A 158 14.80 -0.18 23.10
CA VAL A 158 15.74 0.94 23.29
C VAL A 158 16.22 1.05 24.76
N ILE A 159 17.42 0.63 25.18
CA ILE A 159 18.78 0.61 24.62
C ILE A 159 19.45 -0.73 24.95
#